data_AF-A0A7V1LTP6-F1
#
_entry.id   AF-A0A7V1LTP6-F1
#
_cell.length_a   1.000
_cell.length_b   1.000
_cell.length_c   1.000
_cell.angle_alpha   90.00
_cell.angle_beta   90.00
_cell.angle_gamma   90.00
#
_symmetry.space_group_name_H-M   'P 1'
#
loop_
_entity.id
_entity.type
_entity.pdbx_description
1 polymer ?
#
loop_
_entity_poly.entity_id
_entity_poly.type
_entity_poly.pdbx_seq_one_letter_code
_entity_poly.pdbx_strand_id
1 'polypeptide(L)'
;MKFITSYFSGLISASKTIKILFVIYFTAFIFALIAALSFKSTISNDAGSSLALLTMLKDFDYSTYSNFMHLFGNTISPLIKIAFLFGIFYSIFSVFFSGGIISRISKKPGETSLSIFWADSWTYLWRFLRLFIYIILLQIAVALLVYFPMGAIIGSINNSIQTESTYFYIVLTGVIIHLFLITILIIVSDYAKIMMVNDESFRPFKTLLRSFPFVFRHFFSVYGLNILFILTGVLLFIIYF
;
A
#
# COMPACT_ATOMS: atom_id res chain seq x y z
N MET A 1 19.61 -18.16 -0.62
CA MET A 1 19.48 -18.91 -1.90
C MET A 1 18.06 -19.43 -2.17
N LYS A 2 17.35 -20.07 -1.22
CA LYS A 2 15.98 -20.58 -1.46
C LYS A 2 14.90 -19.52 -1.74
N PHE A 3 14.96 -18.34 -1.12
CA PHE A 3 13.94 -17.29 -1.35
C PHE A 3 14.10 -16.55 -2.69
N ILE A 4 15.32 -16.44 -3.23
CA ILE A 4 15.57 -15.85 -4.56
C ILE A 4 14.97 -16.74 -5.64
N THR A 5 15.18 -18.06 -5.55
CA THR A 5 14.56 -19.00 -6.49
C THR A 5 13.03 -18.99 -6.38
N SER A 6 12.49 -18.85 -5.17
CA SER A 6 11.04 -18.68 -4.96
C SER A 6 10.52 -17.37 -5.58
N TYR A 7 11.28 -16.28 -5.50
CA TYR A 7 10.93 -14.99 -6.11
C TYR A 7 10.78 -15.11 -7.63
N PHE A 8 11.80 -15.63 -8.32
CA PHE A 8 11.75 -15.82 -9.77
C PHE A 8 10.69 -16.83 -10.20
N SER A 9 10.50 -17.91 -9.44
CA SER A 9 9.40 -18.85 -9.69
C SER A 9 8.04 -18.17 -9.55
N GLY A 10 7.89 -17.24 -8.60
CA GLY A 10 6.69 -16.43 -8.42
C GLY A 10 6.41 -15.55 -9.64
N LEU A 11 7.43 -14.86 -10.16
CA LEU A 11 7.31 -14.03 -11.37
C LEU A 11 6.91 -14.85 -12.60
N ILE A 12 7.51 -16.03 -12.79
CA ILE A 12 7.17 -16.93 -13.89
C ILE A 12 5.73 -17.46 -13.75
N SER A 13 5.29 -17.78 -12.54
CA SER A 13 3.90 -18.18 -12.31
C SER A 13 2.93 -17.04 -12.58
N ALA A 14 3.28 -15.80 -12.20
CA ALA A 14 2.46 -14.63 -12.46
C ALA A 14 2.31 -14.35 -13.97
N SER A 15 3.40 -14.47 -14.75
CA SER A 15 3.36 -14.22 -16.20
C SER A 15 2.47 -15.21 -16.95
N LYS A 16 2.33 -16.45 -16.45
CA LYS A 16 1.39 -17.45 -16.98
C LYS A 16 -0.08 -17.09 -16.74
N THR A 17 -0.38 -16.13 -15.87
CA THR A 17 -1.75 -15.68 -15.55
C THR A 17 -2.11 -14.35 -16.22
N ILE A 18 -1.64 -14.13 -17.46
CA ILE A 18 -1.74 -12.85 -18.17
C ILE A 18 -3.17 -12.29 -18.28
N LYS A 19 -4.19 -13.14 -18.43
CA LYS A 19 -5.60 -12.71 -18.47
C LYS A 19 -6.05 -12.05 -17.17
N ILE A 20 -5.62 -12.60 -16.04
CA ILE A 20 -5.93 -12.06 -14.70
C ILE A 20 -5.14 -10.77 -14.49
N LEU A 21 -3.86 -10.74 -14.85
CA LEU A 21 -3.05 -9.52 -14.81
C LEU A 21 -3.70 -8.39 -15.62
N PHE A 22 -4.15 -8.67 -16.85
CA PHE A 22 -4.83 -7.68 -17.68
C PHE A 22 -6.07 -7.11 -16.99
N VAL A 23 -6.91 -7.93 -16.37
CA VAL A 23 -8.10 -7.45 -15.63
C VAL A 23 -7.71 -6.52 -14.46
N ILE A 24 -6.68 -6.89 -13.69
CA ILE A 24 -6.20 -6.09 -12.56
C ILE A 24 -5.64 -4.75 -13.04
N TYR A 25 -4.75 -4.77 -14.03
CA TYR A 25 -4.14 -3.56 -14.59
C TYR A 25 -5.17 -2.68 -15.30
N PHE A 26 -6.11 -3.27 -16.04
CA PHE A 26 -7.17 -2.51 -16.71
C PHE A 26 -8.10 -1.84 -15.71
N THR A 27 -8.45 -2.52 -14.62
CA THR A 27 -9.24 -1.91 -13.54
C THR A 27 -8.45 -0.79 -12.86
N ALA A 28 -7.20 -1.02 -12.48
CA ALA A 28 -6.33 0.02 -11.92
C ALA A 28 -6.20 1.22 -12.87
N PHE A 29 -6.07 0.97 -14.17
CA PHE A 29 -6.01 2.00 -15.20
C PHE A 29 -7.28 2.83 -15.26
N ILE A 30 -8.47 2.24 -15.18
CA ILE A 30 -9.74 2.99 -15.14
C ILE A 30 -9.77 3.93 -13.92
N PHE A 31 -9.43 3.44 -12.72
CA PHE A 31 -9.37 4.25 -11.51
C PHE A 31 -8.36 5.40 -11.64
N ALA A 32 -7.16 5.10 -12.14
CA ALA A 32 -6.10 6.08 -12.35
C ALA A 32 -6.49 7.12 -13.42
N LEU A 33 -7.11 6.70 -14.52
CA LEU A 33 -7.53 7.57 -15.61
C LEU A 33 -8.59 8.56 -15.14
N ILE A 34 -9.60 8.10 -14.39
CA ILE A 34 -10.64 8.98 -13.85
C ILE A 34 -10.01 10.03 -12.92
N ALA A 35 -9.15 9.60 -11.99
CA ALA A 35 -8.45 10.51 -11.09
C ALA A 35 -7.56 11.51 -11.86
N ALA A 36 -6.77 11.03 -12.82
CA ALA A 36 -5.86 11.86 -13.62
C ALA A 36 -6.62 12.90 -14.46
N LEU A 37 -7.76 12.54 -15.05
CA LEU A 37 -8.60 13.47 -15.81
C LEU A 37 -9.20 14.55 -14.90
N SER A 38 -9.67 14.19 -13.70
CA SER A 38 -10.14 15.17 -12.71
C SER A 38 -9.03 16.13 -12.30
N PHE A 39 -7.84 15.61 -11.97
CA PHE A 39 -6.69 16.44 -11.62
C PHE A 39 -6.27 17.37 -12.77
N LYS A 40 -6.18 16.84 -13.99
CA LYS A 40 -5.79 17.62 -15.17
C LYS A 40 -6.75 18.79 -15.40
N SER A 41 -8.06 18.52 -15.40
CA SER A 41 -9.10 19.53 -15.63
C SER A 41 -9.04 20.65 -14.58
N THR A 42 -8.95 20.28 -13.31
CA THR A 42 -8.92 21.25 -12.21
C THR A 42 -7.64 22.07 -12.20
N ILE A 43 -6.48 21.45 -12.41
CA ILE A 43 -5.20 22.17 -12.45
C ILE A 43 -5.14 23.08 -13.68
N SER A 44 -5.55 22.62 -14.87
CA SER A 44 -5.46 23.43 -16.09
C SER A 44 -6.33 24.68 -16.06
N ASN A 45 -7.49 24.61 -15.41
CA ASN A 45 -8.45 25.71 -15.41
C ASN A 45 -8.12 26.77 -14.36
N ASP A 46 -7.59 26.38 -13.21
CA ASP A 46 -7.45 27.28 -12.06
C ASP A 46 -5.98 27.62 -11.73
N ALA A 47 -5.05 26.68 -11.94
CA ALA A 47 -3.65 26.81 -11.47
C ALA A 47 -2.60 26.70 -12.60
N GLY A 48 -3.01 26.34 -13.82
CA GLY A 48 -2.12 25.94 -14.91
C GLY A 48 -1.23 27.05 -15.48
N SER A 49 -1.61 28.31 -15.28
CA SER A 49 -0.82 29.50 -15.67
C SER A 49 0.08 30.03 -14.55
N SER A 50 0.03 29.44 -13.35
CA SER A 50 0.78 29.93 -12.20
C SER A 50 2.27 29.59 -12.30
N LEU A 51 3.12 30.62 -12.21
CA LEU A 51 4.57 30.45 -12.14
C LEU A 51 5.00 29.59 -10.94
N ALA A 52 4.21 29.60 -9.85
CA ALA A 52 4.48 28.82 -8.65
C ALA A 52 4.57 27.31 -8.92
N LEU A 53 3.76 26.81 -9.87
CA LEU A 53 3.75 25.40 -10.26
C LEU A 53 5.06 25.01 -10.97
N LEU A 54 5.61 25.92 -11.78
CA LEU A 54 6.91 25.75 -12.44
C LEU A 54 8.07 25.82 -11.44
N THR A 55 8.01 26.73 -10.47
CA THR A 55 9.04 26.87 -9.43
C THR A 55 9.12 25.62 -8.55
N MET A 56 7.95 25.08 -8.14
CA MET A 56 7.88 23.84 -7.35
C MET A 56 8.38 22.60 -8.10
N LEU A 57 8.31 22.59 -9.44
CA LEU A 57 8.79 21.47 -10.25
C LEU A 57 10.33 21.42 -10.28
N LYS A 58 10.99 22.58 -10.16
CA LYS A 58 12.43 22.71 -10.24
C LYS A 58 13.10 22.47 -8.89
N ASP A 59 12.64 23.16 -7.86
CA ASP A 59 13.17 23.07 -6.50
C ASP A 59 12.01 23.09 -5.49
N PHE A 60 12.04 22.18 -4.51
CA PHE A 60 11.05 22.19 -3.44
C PHE A 60 11.36 23.32 -2.46
N ASP A 61 10.54 24.36 -2.46
CA ASP A 61 10.53 25.42 -1.44
C ASP A 61 9.21 25.38 -0.66
N TYR A 62 9.33 25.18 0.66
CA TYR A 62 8.18 25.12 1.56
C TYR A 62 7.37 26.42 1.56
N SER A 63 8.02 27.57 1.37
CA SER A 63 7.34 28.87 1.32
C SER A 63 6.44 28.96 0.08
N THR A 64 6.97 28.57 -1.08
CA THR A 64 6.21 28.46 -2.33
C THR A 64 5.06 27.46 -2.21
N TYR A 65 5.29 26.29 -1.60
CA TYR A 65 4.23 25.30 -1.33
C TYR A 65 3.11 25.86 -0.45
N SER A 66 3.47 26.50 0.66
CA SER A 66 2.50 27.06 1.61
C SER A 66 1.64 28.15 0.97
N ASN A 67 2.27 29.07 0.21
CA ASN A 67 1.56 30.10 -0.54
C ASN A 67 0.65 29.51 -1.61
N PHE A 68 1.11 28.49 -2.35
CA PHE A 68 0.29 27.79 -3.33
C PHE A 68 -0.94 27.14 -2.69
N MET A 69 -0.77 26.45 -1.57
CA MET A 69 -1.89 25.84 -0.84
C MET A 69 -2.83 26.87 -0.23
N HIS A 70 -2.34 28.04 0.17
CA HIS A 70 -3.18 29.14 0.64
C HIS A 70 -4.05 29.72 -0.50
N LEU A 71 -3.49 29.87 -1.70
CA LEU A 71 -4.19 30.43 -2.85
C LEU A 71 -5.14 29.42 -3.53
N PHE A 72 -4.70 28.17 -3.71
CA PHE A 72 -5.42 27.16 -4.48
C PHE A 72 -5.99 26.02 -3.63
N GLY A 73 -5.89 26.09 -2.30
CA GLY A 73 -6.33 25.04 -1.39
C GLY A 73 -7.81 24.66 -1.56
N ASN A 74 -8.68 25.64 -1.85
CA ASN A 74 -10.10 25.39 -2.11
C ASN A 74 -10.35 24.63 -3.42
N THR A 75 -9.48 24.81 -4.41
CA THR A 75 -9.51 24.09 -5.69
C THR A 75 -8.92 22.67 -5.53
N ILE A 76 -7.86 22.52 -4.72
CA ILE A 76 -7.14 21.24 -4.55
C ILE A 76 -7.83 20.30 -3.56
N SER A 77 -8.46 20.84 -2.50
CA SER A 77 -9.10 20.04 -1.45
C SER A 77 -10.15 19.06 -1.99
N PRO A 78 -11.05 19.44 -2.92
CA PRO A 78 -11.94 18.49 -3.59
C PRO A 78 -11.21 17.34 -4.30
N LEU A 79 -10.08 17.61 -4.95
CA LEU A 79 -9.28 16.57 -5.63
C LEU A 79 -8.72 15.57 -4.62
N ILE A 80 -8.24 16.02 -3.47
CA ILE A 80 -7.74 15.15 -2.40
C ILE A 80 -8.88 14.26 -1.86
N LYS A 81 -10.07 14.83 -1.66
CA LYS A 81 -11.25 14.06 -1.21
C LYS A 81 -11.66 13.00 -2.23
N ILE A 82 -11.66 13.35 -3.52
CA ILE A 82 -11.93 12.40 -4.61
C ILE A 82 -10.86 11.31 -4.62
N ALA A 83 -9.57 11.66 -4.59
CA ALA A 83 -8.48 10.69 -4.56
C ALA A 83 -8.59 9.73 -3.38
N PHE A 84 -8.93 10.24 -2.19
CA PHE A 84 -9.17 9.44 -1.00
C PHE A 84 -10.33 8.45 -1.19
N LEU A 85 -11.47 8.94 -1.72
CA LEU A 85 -12.64 8.08 -1.99
C LEU A 85 -12.34 7.00 -3.03
N PHE A 86 -11.65 7.36 -4.12
CA PHE A 86 -11.19 6.39 -5.14
C PHE A 86 -10.20 5.39 -4.55
N GLY A 87 -9.32 5.81 -3.64
CA GLY A 87 -8.43 4.94 -2.89
C GLY A 87 -9.17 3.91 -2.04
N ILE A 88 -10.27 4.31 -1.38
CA ILE A 88 -11.15 3.39 -0.64
C ILE A 88 -11.77 2.36 -1.60
N PHE A 89 -12.39 2.82 -2.68
CA PHE A 89 -13.00 1.90 -3.66
C PHE A 89 -11.99 0.94 -4.27
N TYR A 90 -10.83 1.45 -4.68
CA TYR A 90 -9.74 0.63 -5.20
C TYR A 90 -9.26 -0.40 -4.17
N SER A 91 -9.18 -0.04 -2.89
CA SER A 91 -8.82 -0.99 -1.82
C SER A 91 -9.84 -2.12 -1.70
N ILE A 92 -11.14 -1.83 -1.82
CA ILE A 92 -12.19 -2.86 -1.83
C ILE A 92 -12.02 -3.78 -3.06
N PHE A 93 -11.78 -3.21 -4.24
CA PHE A 93 -11.50 -4.00 -5.45
C PHE A 93 -10.24 -4.85 -5.32
N SER A 94 -9.20 -4.34 -4.66
CA SER A 94 -7.96 -5.07 -4.39
C SER A 94 -8.19 -6.26 -3.45
N VAL A 95 -9.00 -6.07 -2.40
CA VAL A 95 -9.44 -7.16 -1.51
C VAL A 95 -10.25 -8.20 -2.27
N PHE A 96 -11.16 -7.76 -3.14
CA PHE A 96 -11.95 -8.63 -4.00
C PHE A 96 -11.06 -9.48 -4.91
N PHE A 97 -10.18 -8.86 -5.69
CA PHE A 97 -9.28 -9.56 -6.61
C PHE A 97 -8.29 -10.48 -5.90
N SER A 98 -7.88 -10.14 -4.67
CA SER A 98 -7.00 -11.01 -3.85
C SER A 98 -7.58 -12.42 -3.67
N GLY A 99 -8.92 -12.56 -3.58
CA GLY A 99 -9.60 -13.85 -3.49
C GLY A 99 -9.32 -14.76 -4.68
N GLY A 100 -9.56 -14.23 -5.89
CA GLY A 100 -9.29 -14.94 -7.13
C GLY A 100 -7.81 -15.22 -7.34
N ILE A 101 -6.94 -14.23 -7.11
CA ILE A 101 -5.48 -14.37 -7.28
C ILE A 101 -4.92 -15.52 -6.43
N ILE A 102 -5.21 -15.50 -5.13
CA ILE A 102 -4.63 -16.46 -4.18
C ILE A 102 -5.19 -17.86 -4.44
N SER A 103 -6.48 -17.98 -4.77
CA SER A 103 -7.09 -19.26 -5.13
C SER A 103 -6.43 -19.90 -6.37
N ARG A 104 -6.20 -19.11 -7.42
CA ARG A 104 -5.56 -19.60 -8.65
C ARG A 104 -4.11 -20.01 -8.44
N ILE A 105 -3.35 -19.23 -7.67
CA ILE A 105 -1.94 -19.54 -7.39
C ILE A 105 -1.82 -20.74 -6.45
N SER A 106 -2.71 -20.88 -5.46
CA SER A 106 -2.57 -21.90 -4.41
C SER A 106 -3.17 -23.26 -4.80
N LYS A 107 -4.34 -23.29 -5.45
CA LYS A 107 -5.04 -24.56 -5.74
C LYS A 107 -4.72 -25.12 -7.12
N LYS A 108 -4.52 -24.27 -8.13
CA LYS A 108 -4.43 -24.69 -9.55
C LYS A 108 -3.53 -23.77 -10.40
N PRO A 109 -2.20 -23.79 -10.18
CA PRO A 109 -1.27 -22.96 -10.93
C PRO A 109 -1.35 -23.24 -12.43
N GLY A 110 -1.69 -22.23 -13.23
CA GLY A 110 -1.77 -22.29 -14.70
C GLY A 110 -3.18 -22.28 -15.30
N GLU A 111 -4.24 -22.47 -14.50
CA GLU A 111 -5.61 -22.28 -15.00
C GLU A 111 -5.97 -20.78 -15.08
N THR A 112 -6.08 -20.23 -16.29
CA THR A 112 -6.37 -18.80 -16.52
C THR A 112 -7.86 -18.50 -16.76
N SER A 113 -8.77 -19.33 -16.25
CA SER A 113 -10.21 -19.12 -16.48
C SER A 113 -10.71 -17.90 -15.71
N LEU A 114 -11.15 -16.87 -16.44
CA LEU A 114 -11.70 -15.65 -15.84
C LEU A 114 -12.99 -15.95 -15.09
N SER A 115 -13.85 -16.84 -15.59
CA SER A 115 -15.09 -17.20 -14.91
C SER A 115 -14.83 -17.74 -13.50
N ILE A 116 -13.84 -18.63 -13.37
CA ILE A 116 -13.46 -19.20 -12.07
C ILE A 116 -12.78 -18.14 -11.20
N PHE A 117 -11.95 -17.26 -11.77
CA PHE A 117 -11.35 -16.13 -11.05
C PHE A 117 -12.41 -15.21 -10.41
N TRP A 118 -13.47 -14.86 -11.14
CA TRP A 118 -14.58 -14.06 -10.62
C TRP A 118 -15.36 -14.80 -9.54
N ALA A 119 -15.65 -16.09 -9.74
CA ALA A 119 -16.33 -16.92 -8.75
C ALA A 119 -15.54 -17.04 -7.44
N ASP A 120 -14.22 -17.26 -7.53
CA ASP A 120 -13.33 -17.33 -6.37
C ASP A 120 -13.22 -15.98 -5.65
N SER A 121 -13.11 -14.88 -6.42
CA SER A 121 -13.06 -13.52 -5.86
C SER A 121 -14.32 -13.23 -5.03
N TRP A 122 -15.50 -13.61 -5.54
CA TRP A 122 -16.76 -13.48 -4.80
C TRP A 122 -16.81 -14.39 -3.56
N THR A 123 -16.35 -15.63 -3.69
CA THR A 123 -16.36 -16.63 -2.60
C THR A 123 -15.55 -16.18 -1.38
N TYR A 124 -14.39 -15.55 -1.60
CA TYR A 124 -13.50 -15.10 -0.51
C TYR A 124 -13.73 -13.65 -0.07
N LEU A 125 -14.46 -12.84 -0.85
CA LEU A 125 -14.67 -11.40 -0.61
C LEU A 125 -14.98 -11.07 0.85
N TRP A 126 -16.00 -11.68 1.44
CA TRP A 126 -16.44 -11.38 2.81
C TRP A 126 -15.48 -11.84 3.91
N ARG A 127 -14.67 -12.86 3.64
CA ARG A 127 -13.68 -13.30 4.61
C ARG A 127 -12.45 -12.39 4.54
N PHE A 128 -12.06 -11.98 3.35
CA PHE A 128 -10.93 -11.08 3.13
C PHE A 128 -11.25 -9.64 3.51
N LEU A 129 -12.49 -9.17 3.34
CA LEU A 129 -12.90 -7.85 3.81
C LEU A 129 -12.85 -7.74 5.34
N ARG A 130 -13.31 -8.78 6.07
CA ARG A 130 -13.17 -8.82 7.53
C ARG A 130 -11.70 -8.85 7.96
N LEU A 131 -10.87 -9.64 7.28
CA LEU A 131 -9.43 -9.64 7.51
C LEU A 131 -8.81 -8.25 7.27
N PHE A 132 -9.20 -7.58 6.18
CA PHE A 132 -8.74 -6.24 5.83
C PHE A 132 -9.10 -5.22 6.92
N ILE A 133 -10.33 -5.28 7.46
CA ILE A 133 -10.75 -4.43 8.59
C ILE A 133 -9.87 -4.68 9.83
N TYR A 134 -9.61 -5.95 10.17
CA TYR A 134 -8.73 -6.26 11.31
C TYR A 134 -7.30 -5.73 11.10
N ILE A 135 -6.78 -5.80 9.88
CA ILE A 135 -5.47 -5.24 9.55
C ILE A 135 -5.50 -3.71 9.66
N ILE A 136 -6.52 -3.02 9.16
CA ILE A 136 -6.65 -1.55 9.34
C ILE A 136 -6.62 -1.18 10.82
N LEU A 137 -7.38 -1.89 11.67
CA LEU A 137 -7.38 -1.62 13.11
C LEU A 137 -6.00 -1.83 13.73
N LEU A 138 -5.27 -2.87 13.32
CA LEU A 138 -3.90 -3.10 13.76
C LEU A 138 -2.93 -2.03 13.23
N GLN A 139 -3.11 -1.53 12.01
CA GLN A 139 -2.31 -0.43 11.48
C GLN A 139 -2.52 0.87 12.27
N ILE A 140 -3.78 1.16 12.65
CA ILE A 140 -4.10 2.29 13.53
C ILE A 140 -3.43 2.10 14.89
N ALA A 141 -3.50 0.89 15.48
CA ALA A 141 -2.84 0.59 16.74
C ALA A 141 -1.31 0.77 16.65
N VAL A 142 -0.67 0.33 15.57
CA VAL A 142 0.76 0.53 15.31
C VAL A 142 1.10 2.01 15.11
N ALA A 143 0.26 2.77 14.40
CA ALA A 143 0.44 4.21 14.25
C ALA A 143 0.40 4.92 15.60
N LEU A 144 -0.58 4.59 16.44
CA LEU A 144 -0.67 5.14 17.80
C LEU A 144 0.55 4.73 18.64
N LEU A 145 0.96 3.46 18.59
CA LEU A 145 2.12 2.95 19.31
C LEU A 145 3.42 3.70 18.97
N VAL A 146 3.59 4.13 17.72
CA VAL A 146 4.81 4.81 17.26
C VAL A 146 4.72 6.33 17.47
N TYR A 147 3.63 6.95 17.01
CA TYR A 147 3.54 8.40 16.97
C TYR A 147 3.13 9.04 18.30
N PHE A 148 2.41 8.32 19.16
CA PHE A 148 2.05 8.85 20.48
C PHE A 148 3.27 9.08 21.39
N PRO A 149 4.19 8.10 21.58
CA PRO A 149 5.43 8.34 22.31
C PRO A 149 6.33 9.38 21.64
N MET A 150 6.37 9.39 20.30
CA MET A 150 7.14 10.38 19.56
C MET A 150 6.67 11.81 19.86
N GLY A 151 5.36 12.05 19.88
CA GLY A 151 4.80 13.35 20.27
C GLY A 151 5.15 13.74 21.71
N ALA A 152 5.14 12.79 22.64
CA ALA A 152 5.54 13.02 24.03
C ALA A 152 7.03 13.36 24.17
N ILE A 153 7.91 12.65 23.44
CA ILE A 153 9.34 12.95 23.38
C ILE A 153 9.55 14.36 22.86
N ILE A 154 8.94 14.70 21.72
CA ILE A 154 9.04 16.03 21.11
C ILE A 154 8.58 17.11 22.08
N GLY A 155 7.43 16.93 22.74
CA GLY A 155 6.90 17.90 23.70
C GLY A 155 7.72 18.06 24.98
N SER A 156 8.58 17.09 25.30
CA SER A 156 9.44 17.11 26.51
C SER A 156 10.80 17.79 26.30
N ILE A 157 11.21 18.05 25.06
CA ILE A 157 12.51 18.64 24.75
C ILE A 157 12.46 20.15 24.99
N ASN A 158 13.37 20.68 25.79
CA ASN A 158 13.44 22.10 26.12
C ASN A 158 13.85 22.95 24.90
N ASN A 159 13.15 24.07 24.67
CA ASN A 159 13.33 24.97 23.52
C ASN A 159 14.75 25.60 23.44
N SER A 160 15.52 25.59 24.52
CA SER A 160 16.86 26.19 24.58
C SER A 160 17.99 25.32 24.02
N ILE A 161 17.74 24.04 23.68
CA ILE A 161 18.76 23.07 23.21
C ILE A 161 18.58 22.74 21.70
N GLN A 162 17.57 23.33 21.04
CA GLN A 162 17.03 22.76 19.80
C GLN A 162 17.66 23.28 18.52
N THR A 163 18.02 22.34 17.65
CA THR A 163 18.22 22.55 16.21
C THR A 163 17.11 21.84 15.43
N GLU A 164 16.71 22.37 14.28
CA GLU A 164 15.72 21.74 13.38
C GLU A 164 16.08 20.28 13.04
N SER A 165 17.38 19.97 13.03
CA SER A 165 17.90 18.62 12.82
C SER A 165 17.44 17.61 13.88
N THR A 166 17.28 18.00 15.14
CA THR A 166 16.83 17.09 16.20
C THR A 166 15.40 16.61 15.94
N TYR A 167 14.50 17.53 15.58
CA TYR A 167 13.12 17.19 15.21
C TYR A 167 13.08 16.28 13.99
N PHE A 168 13.88 16.60 12.97
CA PHE A 168 13.98 15.80 11.76
C PHE A 168 14.37 14.35 12.08
N TYR A 169 15.41 14.13 12.88
CA TYR A 169 15.86 12.78 13.21
C TYR A 169 14.86 11.98 14.06
N ILE A 170 14.15 12.65 14.99
CA ILE A 170 13.09 11.98 15.78
C ILE A 170 11.96 11.51 14.87
N VAL A 171 11.47 12.41 13.99
CA VAL A 171 10.40 12.08 13.04
C VAL A 171 10.85 11.00 12.06
N LEU A 172 12.06 11.12 11.52
CA LEU A 172 12.62 10.13 10.60
C LEU A 172 12.71 8.75 11.24
N THR A 173 13.18 8.68 12.50
CA THR A 173 13.26 7.42 13.25
C THR A 173 11.87 6.82 13.46
N GLY A 174 10.89 7.64 13.86
CA GLY A 174 9.50 7.20 14.00
C GLY A 174 8.92 6.65 12.70
N VAL A 175 9.13 7.34 11.58
CA VAL A 175 8.68 6.89 10.25
C VAL A 175 9.33 5.57 9.85
N ILE A 176 10.64 5.40 10.05
CA ILE A 176 11.35 4.13 9.76
C ILE A 176 10.76 2.97 10.57
N ILE A 177 10.56 3.16 11.88
CA ILE A 177 9.96 2.14 12.77
C ILE A 177 8.54 1.82 12.31
N HIS A 178 7.73 2.84 11.98
CA HIS A 178 6.37 2.66 11.53
C HIS A 178 6.28 1.87 10.22
N LEU A 179 7.11 2.22 9.23
CA LEU A 179 7.20 1.50 7.95
C LEU A 179 7.62 0.04 8.14
N PHE A 180 8.59 -0.21 9.00
CA PHE A 180 9.01 -1.57 9.36
C PHE A 180 7.85 -2.39 9.96
N LEU A 181 7.10 -1.82 10.91
CA LEU A 181 5.97 -2.52 11.53
C LEU A 181 4.79 -2.73 10.56
N ILE A 182 4.48 -1.74 9.71
CA ILE A 182 3.44 -1.86 8.68
C ILE A 182 3.74 -3.05 7.75
N THR A 183 4.98 -3.18 7.27
CA THR A 183 5.35 -4.24 6.32
C THR A 183 5.20 -5.62 6.93
N ILE A 184 5.51 -5.79 8.22
CA ILE A 184 5.23 -7.03 8.96
C ILE A 184 3.74 -7.34 8.97
N LEU A 185 2.87 -6.36 9.26
CA LEU A 185 1.43 -6.56 9.26
C LEU A 185 0.87 -6.91 7.88
N ILE A 186 1.41 -6.30 6.81
CA ILE A 186 1.05 -6.65 5.43
C ILE A 186 1.39 -8.12 5.14
N ILE A 187 2.62 -8.54 5.48
CA ILE A 187 3.05 -9.93 5.33
C ILE A 187 2.14 -10.88 6.10
N VAL A 188 1.83 -10.57 7.36
CA VAL A 188 0.92 -11.39 8.17
C VAL A 188 -0.47 -11.49 7.52
N SER A 189 -0.98 -10.39 6.95
CA SER A 189 -2.24 -10.39 6.19
C SER A 189 -2.18 -11.32 4.99
N ASP A 190 -1.11 -11.27 4.19
CA ASP A 190 -0.99 -12.07 2.99
C ASP A 190 -0.90 -13.57 3.30
N TYR A 191 -0.14 -13.95 4.33
CA TYR A 191 -0.12 -15.34 4.79
C TYR A 191 -1.45 -15.78 5.39
N ALA A 192 -2.18 -14.89 6.07
CA ALA A 192 -3.52 -15.21 6.56
C ALA A 192 -4.48 -15.51 5.41
N LYS A 193 -4.43 -14.74 4.31
CA LYS A 193 -5.24 -15.02 3.12
C LYS A 193 -4.88 -16.38 2.50
N ILE A 194 -3.59 -16.69 2.37
CA ILE A 194 -3.11 -17.98 1.84
C ILE A 194 -3.62 -19.14 2.70
N MET A 195 -3.44 -19.06 4.02
CA MET A 195 -3.95 -20.06 4.96
C MET A 195 -5.47 -20.21 4.90
N MET A 196 -6.21 -19.10 4.76
CA MET A 196 -7.67 -19.16 4.63
C MET A 196 -8.14 -19.87 3.36
N VAL A 197 -7.43 -19.72 2.25
CA VAL A 197 -7.75 -20.39 0.98
C VAL A 197 -7.40 -21.88 1.04
N ASN A 198 -6.25 -22.23 1.62
CA ASN A 198 -5.78 -23.61 1.72
C ASN A 198 -6.61 -24.43 2.72
N ASP A 199 -6.91 -23.86 3.88
CA ASP A 199 -7.66 -24.53 4.96
C ASP A 199 -9.18 -24.37 4.79
N GLU A 200 -9.64 -23.67 3.76
CA GLU A 200 -11.03 -23.24 3.54
C GLU A 200 -11.67 -22.55 4.77
N SER A 201 -10.84 -21.90 5.59
CA SER A 201 -11.24 -21.34 6.88
C SER A 201 -12.25 -20.20 6.74
N PHE A 202 -13.30 -20.24 7.57
CA PHE A 202 -14.33 -19.20 7.67
C PHE A 202 -14.09 -18.20 8.80
N ARG A 203 -12.97 -18.32 9.54
CA ARG A 203 -12.68 -17.55 10.76
C ARG A 203 -11.43 -16.67 10.58
N PRO A 204 -11.55 -15.46 9.95
CA PRO A 204 -10.40 -14.64 9.58
C PRO A 204 -9.53 -14.22 10.76
N PHE A 205 -10.14 -13.87 11.89
CA PHE A 205 -9.39 -13.47 13.09
C PHE A 205 -8.51 -14.59 13.65
N LYS A 206 -9.04 -15.82 13.72
CA LYS A 206 -8.27 -16.98 14.17
C LYS A 206 -7.14 -17.31 13.20
N THR A 207 -7.38 -17.18 11.90
CA THR A 207 -6.31 -17.39 10.91
C THR A 207 -5.25 -16.30 11.00
N LEU A 208 -5.63 -15.03 11.15
CA LEU A 208 -4.71 -13.92 11.38
C LEU A 208 -3.77 -14.19 12.56
N LEU A 209 -4.32 -14.58 13.71
CA LEU A 209 -3.54 -14.92 14.91
C LEU A 209 -2.58 -16.10 14.68
N ARG A 210 -2.95 -17.07 13.84
CA ARG A 210 -2.07 -18.19 13.47
C ARG A 210 -0.96 -17.77 12.49
N SER A 211 -1.20 -16.75 11.68
CA SER A 211 -0.22 -16.25 10.71
C SER A 211 0.91 -15.47 11.37
N PHE A 212 0.67 -14.81 12.50
CA PHE A 212 1.72 -14.13 13.27
C PHE A 212 2.91 -15.04 13.64
N PRO A 213 2.73 -16.13 14.40
CA PRO A 213 3.84 -17.00 14.78
C PRO A 213 4.48 -17.67 13.56
N PHE A 214 3.72 -17.93 12.49
CA PHE A 214 4.28 -18.43 11.23
C PHE A 214 5.28 -17.43 10.62
N VAL A 215 4.89 -16.16 10.51
CA VAL A 215 5.76 -15.11 9.95
C VAL A 215 7.00 -14.91 10.82
N PHE A 216 6.86 -14.85 12.15
CA PHE A 216 8.01 -14.68 13.03
C PHE A 216 8.94 -15.90 13.04
N ARG A 217 8.41 -17.12 12.93
CA ARG A 217 9.23 -18.34 12.85
C ARG A 217 10.03 -18.42 11.55
N HIS A 218 9.53 -17.81 10.47
CA HIS A 218 10.17 -17.78 9.16
C HIS A 218 10.58 -16.37 8.73
N PHE A 219 10.85 -15.48 9.71
CA PHE A 219 10.98 -14.04 9.49
C PHE A 219 11.93 -13.70 8.35
N PHE A 220 13.18 -14.17 8.39
CA PHE A 220 14.17 -13.85 7.37
C PHE A 220 13.80 -14.34 5.96
N SER A 221 13.11 -15.48 5.86
CA SER A 221 12.72 -16.01 4.55
C SER A 221 11.57 -15.20 3.95
N VAL A 222 10.58 -14.87 4.77
CA VAL A 222 9.37 -14.19 4.32
C VAL A 222 9.63 -12.69 4.14
N TYR A 223 10.24 -12.06 5.13
CA TYR A 223 10.61 -10.65 5.09
C TYR A 223 11.67 -10.39 4.01
N GLY A 224 12.65 -11.30 3.84
CA GLY A 224 13.61 -11.21 2.74
C GLY A 224 12.97 -11.24 1.35
N LEU A 225 11.91 -12.04 1.16
CA LEU A 225 11.14 -12.04 -0.09
C LEU A 225 10.40 -10.71 -0.29
N ASN A 226 9.84 -10.13 0.77
CA ASN A 226 9.19 -8.82 0.71
C ASN A 226 10.18 -7.70 0.37
N ILE A 227 11.38 -7.69 0.96
CA ILE A 227 12.44 -6.74 0.61
C ILE A 227 12.81 -6.85 -0.87
N LEU A 228 12.98 -8.06 -1.42
CA LEU A 228 13.26 -8.24 -2.85
C LEU A 228 12.16 -7.62 -3.74
N PHE A 229 10.90 -7.78 -3.34
CA PHE A 229 9.78 -7.19 -4.06
C PHE A 229 9.82 -5.65 -4.01
N ILE A 230 10.08 -5.06 -2.82
CA ILE A 230 10.26 -3.61 -2.66
C ILE A 230 11.42 -3.09 -3.50
N LEU A 231 12.58 -3.75 -3.44
CA LEU A 231 13.77 -3.38 -4.22
C LEU A 231 13.51 -3.42 -5.72
N THR A 232 12.73 -4.40 -6.20
CA THR A 232 12.35 -4.46 -7.61
C THR A 232 11.48 -3.27 -8.00
N GLY A 233 10.54 -2.86 -7.14
CA GLY A 233 9.75 -1.66 -7.37
C GLY A 233 10.61 -0.38 -7.42
N VAL A 234 11.55 -0.23 -6.48
CA VAL A 234 12.49 0.90 -6.45
C VAL A 234 13.37 0.93 -7.70
N LEU A 235 13.90 -0.23 -8.12
CA LEU A 235 14.76 -0.33 -9.30
C LEU A 235 14.00 0.03 -10.58
N LEU A 236 12.76 -0.44 -10.74
CA LEU A 236 11.92 -0.06 -11.88
C LEU A 236 11.59 1.43 -11.89
N PHE A 237 11.37 2.03 -10.71
CA PHE A 237 11.15 3.47 -10.57
C PHE A 237 12.38 4.28 -11.01
N ILE A 238 13.57 3.90 -10.57
CA ILE A 238 14.84 4.54 -10.96
C ILE A 238 15.12 4.40 -12.45
N ILE A 239 14.72 3.30 -13.10
CA ILE A 239 14.91 3.14 -14.55
C ILE A 239 13.96 4.04 -15.34
N TYR A 240 12.77 4.31 -14.81
CA TYR A 240 11.75 5.10 -15.49
C TYR A 240 11.97 6.61 -15.39
N PHE A 241 12.59 7.11 -14.31
CA PHE A 241 12.85 8.52 -14.04
C PHE A 241 14.33 8.87 -14.14
#